data_AF-A0A661HTM0-F1
#
_entry.id   AF-A0A661HTM0-F1
#
_cell.length_a   1.000
_cell.length_b   1.000
_cell.length_c   1.000
_cell.angle_alpha   90.00
_cell.angle_beta   90.00
_cell.angle_gamma   90.00
#
_symmetry.space_group_name_H-M   'P 1'
#
loop_
_entity.id
_entity.type
_entity.pdbx_description
1 polymer ?
#
loop_
_entity_poly.entity_id
_entity_poly.type
_entity_poly.pdbx_seq_one_letter_code
_entity_poly.pdbx_strand_id
1 'polypeptide(L)'
;MANALSYELYHIISQSDEKVEIELSDASHPVFKAHFENNPLLPGFLQLDIIAEILNKEIEKIVNTKFMKPILPEMRITFKLSETKRGERIQIFDQQLNTVSDIRVHWKDR
;
A
#
# COMPACT_ATOMS: atom_id res chain seq x y z
N MET A 1 16.67 -2.95 -4.32
CA MET A 1 16.66 -1.78 -5.23
C MET A 1 15.36 -1.04 -4.97
N ALA A 2 15.39 0.28 -4.83
CA ALA A 2 14.16 1.07 -4.66
C ALA A 2 13.29 0.93 -5.92
N ASN A 3 11.98 0.75 -5.76
CA ASN A 3 11.07 0.70 -6.90
C ASN A 3 10.96 2.10 -7.50
N ALA A 4 11.23 2.25 -8.80
CA ALA A 4 11.22 3.54 -9.47
C ALA A 4 9.85 4.24 -9.39
N LEU A 5 8.77 3.49 -9.18
CA LEU A 5 7.40 4.02 -9.05
C LEU A 5 7.05 4.49 -7.63
N SER A 6 7.74 4.00 -6.61
CA SER A 6 7.49 4.34 -5.20
C SER A 6 8.40 5.46 -4.67
N TYR A 7 9.43 5.83 -5.43
CA TYR A 7 10.37 6.89 -5.06
C TYR A 7 9.64 8.22 -4.82
N GLU A 8 9.69 8.75 -3.60
CA GLU A 8 8.99 9.98 -3.16
C GLU A 8 7.45 9.93 -3.25
N LEU A 9 6.85 8.76 -3.49
CA LEU A 9 5.39 8.58 -3.53
C LEU A 9 4.74 8.66 -2.15
N TYR A 10 5.49 8.35 -1.10
CA TYR A 10 4.99 8.34 0.27
C TYR A 10 6.10 8.64 1.27
N HIS A 11 5.72 8.98 2.50
CA HIS A 11 6.62 8.91 3.65
C HIS A 11 5.96 8.16 4.81
N ILE A 12 6.79 7.52 5.63
CA ILE A 12 6.34 6.74 6.78
C ILE A 12 6.08 7.70 7.95
N ILE A 13 4.86 7.65 8.49
CA ILE A 13 4.48 8.37 9.72
C ILE A 13 4.82 7.52 10.95
N SER A 14 4.46 6.25 10.92
CA SER A 14 4.75 5.30 12.01
C SER A 14 4.86 3.87 11.50
N GLN A 15 5.66 3.07 12.19
CA GLN A 15 5.87 1.66 11.86
C GLN A 15 6.04 0.82 13.12
N SER A 16 5.35 -0.31 13.16
CA SER A 16 5.54 -1.43 14.09
C SER A 16 5.37 -2.75 13.33
N ASP A 17 5.54 -3.87 14.02
CA ASP A 17 5.42 -5.21 13.42
C ASP A 17 4.00 -5.51 12.88
N GLU A 18 2.97 -4.88 13.45
CA GLU A 18 1.57 -5.14 13.10
C GLU A 18 0.91 -4.00 12.31
N LYS A 19 1.55 -2.83 12.25
CA LYS A 19 0.92 -1.62 11.72
C LYS A 19 1.94 -0.70 11.06
N VAL A 20 1.59 -0.20 9.88
CA VAL A 20 2.34 0.86 9.18
C VAL A 20 1.38 1.98 8.82
N GLU A 21 1.77 3.21 9.10
CA GLU A 21 1.04 4.40 8.68
C GLU A 21 1.91 5.24 7.75
N ILE A 22 1.34 5.65 6.61
CA ILE A 22 2.01 6.49 5.63
C ILE A 22 1.11 7.66 5.23
N GLU A 23 1.73 8.72 4.72
CA GLU A 23 1.06 9.78 3.96
C GLU A 23 1.57 9.75 2.53
N LEU A 24 0.65 9.79 1.58
CA LEU A 24 0.96 9.83 0.15
C LEU A 24 1.33 11.24 -0.31
N SER A 25 2.13 11.33 -1.37
CA SER A 25 2.46 12.58 -2.02
C SER A 25 1.23 13.27 -2.62
N ASP A 26 1.41 14.52 -3.04
CA ASP A 26 0.40 15.26 -3.80
C ASP A 26 0.21 14.73 -5.23
N ALA A 27 -0.79 15.26 -5.93
CA ALA A 27 -1.17 14.85 -7.28
C ALA A 27 -0.10 15.16 -8.35
N SER A 28 0.94 15.94 -8.02
CA SER A 28 2.01 16.29 -8.95
C SER A 28 2.99 15.14 -9.21
N HIS A 29 3.00 14.13 -8.34
CA HIS A 29 3.85 12.94 -8.45
C HIS A 29 3.55 12.17 -9.76
N PRO A 30 4.59 11.64 -10.46
CA PRO A 30 4.43 10.98 -11.76
C PRO A 30 3.37 9.88 -11.80
N VAL A 31 3.27 9.08 -10.74
CA VAL A 31 2.24 8.01 -10.62
C VAL A 31 0.83 8.58 -10.70
N PHE A 32 0.52 9.66 -9.98
CA PHE A 32 -0.81 10.24 -9.96
C PHE A 32 -1.16 10.97 -11.25
N LYS A 33 -0.17 11.63 -11.89
CA LYS A 33 -0.32 12.19 -13.23
C LYS A 33 -0.66 11.11 -14.27
N ALA A 34 -0.06 9.94 -14.14
CA ALA A 34 -0.32 8.80 -15.03
C ALA A 34 -1.62 8.04 -14.69
N HIS A 35 -2.20 8.25 -13.51
CA HIS A 35 -3.32 7.44 -13.01
C HIS A 35 -4.27 8.25 -12.13
N PHE A 36 -5.10 9.13 -12.69
CA PHE A 36 -5.28 9.48 -14.10
C PHE A 36 -5.26 11.00 -14.22
N GLU A 37 -4.96 11.53 -15.42
CA GLU A 37 -4.72 12.96 -15.67
C GLU A 37 -5.73 13.91 -14.98
N ASN A 38 -7.02 13.56 -14.93
CA ASN A 38 -8.08 14.35 -14.29
C ASN A 38 -8.74 13.68 -13.07
N ASN A 39 -8.25 12.51 -12.66
CA ASN A 39 -8.77 11.74 -11.53
C ASN A 39 -7.62 10.97 -10.87
N PRO A 40 -6.70 11.66 -10.17
CA PRO A 40 -5.52 11.04 -9.59
C PRO A 40 -5.92 10.10 -8.46
N LEU A 41 -5.44 8.86 -8.53
CA LEU A 41 -5.65 7.83 -7.51
C LEU A 41 -4.50 6.81 -7.55
N LEU A 42 -4.20 6.21 -6.40
CA LEU A 42 -3.11 5.26 -6.27
C LEU A 42 -3.46 3.96 -7.03
N PRO A 43 -2.63 3.53 -8.00
CA PRO A 43 -2.76 2.20 -8.60
C PRO A 43 -2.80 1.09 -7.54
N GLY A 44 -3.75 0.15 -7.68
CA GLY A 44 -3.95 -0.90 -6.68
C GLY A 44 -2.71 -1.75 -6.41
N PHE A 45 -1.90 -2.03 -7.43
CA PHE A 45 -0.67 -2.81 -7.27
C PHE A 45 0.40 -2.06 -6.46
N LEU A 46 0.44 -0.72 -6.47
CA LEU A 46 1.41 0.03 -5.67
C LEU A 46 1.17 -0.11 -4.17
N GLN A 47 -0.05 -0.46 -3.75
CA GLN A 47 -0.31 -0.79 -2.34
C GLN A 47 0.51 -2.00 -1.88
N LEU A 48 0.73 -2.98 -2.77
CA LEU A 48 1.56 -4.15 -2.53
C LEU A 48 3.05 -3.81 -2.56
N ASP A 49 3.47 -3.02 -3.56
CA ASP A 49 4.87 -2.62 -3.70
C ASP A 49 5.35 -1.77 -2.50
N ILE A 50 4.53 -0.81 -2.07
CA ILE A 50 4.79 0.04 -0.91
C ILE A 50 5.01 -0.83 0.33
N ILE A 51 4.07 -1.71 0.66
CA ILE A 51 4.18 -2.49 1.90
C ILE A 51 5.31 -3.53 1.82
N ALA A 52 5.57 -4.12 0.65
CA ALA A 52 6.72 -5.00 0.44
C ALA A 52 8.06 -4.26 0.63
N GLU A 53 8.15 -3.02 0.15
CA GLU A 53 9.32 -2.16 0.31
C GLU A 53 9.55 -1.81 1.79
N ILE A 54 8.52 -1.33 2.51
CA ILE A 54 8.60 -0.95 3.93
C ILE A 54 8.99 -2.15 4.81
N LEU A 55 8.42 -3.32 4.53
CA LEU A 55 8.72 -4.54 5.29
C LEU A 55 10.04 -5.20 4.86
N ASN A 56 10.67 -4.69 3.80
CA ASN A 56 11.83 -5.32 3.14
C ASN A 56 11.59 -6.82 2.83
N LYS A 57 10.42 -7.14 2.27
CA LYS A 57 10.04 -8.49 1.85
C LYS A 57 9.82 -8.57 0.34
N GLU A 58 9.84 -9.77 -0.21
CA GLU A 58 9.42 -10.05 -1.59
C GLU A 58 8.09 -10.79 -1.57
N ILE A 59 7.15 -10.43 -2.46
CA ILE A 59 5.88 -11.16 -2.58
C ILE A 59 6.15 -12.43 -3.39
N GLU A 60 5.96 -13.60 -2.76
CA GLU A 60 6.01 -14.88 -3.44
C GLU A 60 4.72 -15.13 -4.23
N LYS A 61 3.58 -14.87 -3.58
CA LYS A 61 2.25 -15.17 -4.13
C LYS A 61 1.21 -14.22 -3.57
N ILE A 62 0.38 -13.67 -4.46
CA ILE A 62 -0.86 -12.98 -4.10
C ILE A 62 -1.98 -14.02 -4.04
N VAL A 63 -2.58 -14.20 -2.86
CA VAL A 63 -3.68 -15.16 -2.65
C VAL A 63 -5.01 -14.56 -3.07
N ASN A 64 -5.29 -13.33 -2.62
CA ASN A 64 -6.43 -12.54 -3.07
C ASN A 64 -6.20 -11.05 -2.78
N THR A 65 -6.93 -10.22 -3.50
CA THR A 65 -6.97 -8.77 -3.32
C THR A 65 -8.40 -8.29 -3.51
N LYS A 66 -8.80 -7.31 -2.70
CA LYS A 66 -10.06 -6.58 -2.86
C LYS A 66 -9.80 -5.11 -2.63
N PHE A 67 -9.98 -4.31 -3.68
CA PHE A 67 -9.93 -2.84 -3.62
C PHE A 67 -11.37 -2.32 -3.54
N MET A 68 -11.73 -1.71 -2.42
CA MET A 68 -13.11 -1.33 -2.10
C MET A 68 -13.36 0.16 -2.27
N LYS A 69 -12.34 0.99 -1.99
CA LYS A 69 -12.40 2.44 -2.16
C LYS A 69 -11.11 2.93 -2.82
N PRO A 70 -11.18 4.00 -3.63
CA PRO A 70 -9.98 4.62 -4.17
C PRO A 70 -9.13 5.21 -3.04
N ILE A 71 -7.82 5.21 -3.24
CA ILE A 71 -6.86 5.92 -2.41
C ILE A 71 -6.37 7.10 -3.25
N LEU A 72 -6.44 8.31 -2.71
CA LEU A 72 -6.20 9.58 -3.40
C LEU A 72 -4.87 10.20 -2.93
N PRO A 73 -4.33 11.18 -3.67
CA PRO A 73 -3.19 11.97 -3.22
C PRO A 73 -3.40 12.57 -1.82
N GLU A 74 -2.30 12.80 -1.10
CA GLU A 74 -2.27 13.38 0.26
C GLU A 74 -3.05 12.59 1.33
N MET A 75 -3.64 11.44 0.97
CA MET A 75 -4.31 10.60 1.95
C MET A 75 -3.30 9.97 2.90
N ARG A 76 -3.65 9.94 4.19
CA ARG A 76 -3.04 9.02 5.14
C ARG A 76 -3.76 7.70 5.11
N ILE A 77 -2.98 6.63 4.99
CA ILE A 77 -3.49 5.27 5.02
C ILE A 77 -2.72 4.44 6.03
N THR A 78 -3.43 3.50 6.65
CA THR A 78 -2.88 2.55 7.61
C THR A 78 -2.93 1.15 7.02
N PHE A 79 -1.78 0.49 6.95
CA PHE A 79 -1.67 -0.95 6.76
C PHE A 79 -1.72 -1.63 8.11
N LYS A 80 -2.59 -2.63 8.25
CA LYS A 80 -2.64 -3.54 9.40
C LYS A 80 -2.29 -4.94 8.93
N LEU A 81 -1.28 -5.52 9.55
CA LEU A 81 -0.71 -6.83 9.24
C LEU A 81 -1.23 -7.86 10.24
N SER A 82 -1.55 -9.05 9.75
CA SER A 82 -1.96 -10.17 10.61
C SER A 82 -1.69 -11.50 9.94
N GLU A 83 -1.12 -12.45 10.67
CA GLU A 83 -0.93 -13.81 10.16
C GLU A 83 -2.26 -14.56 10.05
N THR A 84 -2.39 -15.37 9.00
CA THR A 84 -3.53 -16.27 8.83
C THR A 84 -3.05 -17.63 8.34
N LYS A 85 -3.92 -18.65 8.41
CA LYS A 85 -3.63 -19.98 7.83
C LYS A 85 -3.34 -19.98 6.33
N ARG A 86 -3.60 -18.87 5.62
CA ARG A 86 -3.47 -18.73 4.16
C ARG A 86 -2.42 -17.68 3.77
N GLY A 87 -1.49 -17.35 4.66
CA GLY A 87 -0.51 -16.28 4.47
C GLY A 87 -0.81 -15.03 5.31
N GLU A 88 -0.02 -13.98 5.15
CA GLU A 88 -0.20 -12.71 5.85
C GLU A 88 -1.35 -11.92 5.20
N ARG A 89 -2.25 -11.39 6.02
CA ARG A 89 -3.33 -10.50 5.61
C ARG A 89 -2.92 -9.06 5.89
N ILE A 90 -3.06 -8.23 4.86
CA ILE A 90 -2.80 -6.80 4.87
C ILE A 90 -4.15 -6.10 4.65
N GLN A 91 -4.65 -5.46 5.70
CA GLN A 91 -5.84 -4.60 5.60
C GLN A 91 -5.40 -3.14 5.54
N ILE A 92 -5.99 -2.38 4.62
CA ILE A 92 -5.67 -0.97 4.44
C ILE A 92 -6.88 -0.14 4.83
N PHE A 93 -6.66 0.88 5.65
CA PHE A 93 -7.69 1.79 6.17
C PHE A 93 -7.37 3.24 5.80
N ASP A 94 -8.41 4.04 5.54
CA ASP A 94 -8.30 5.50 5.50
C ASP A 94 -8.30 6.12 6.91
N GLN A 95 -8.14 7.44 7.01
CA GLN A 95 -8.17 8.18 8.28
C GLN A 95 -9.48 8.03 9.07
N GLN A 96 -10.58 7.68 8.39
CA GLN A 96 -11.90 7.49 8.99
C GLN A 96 -12.11 6.03 9.42
N LEU A 97 -11.05 5.19 9.37
CA LEU A 97 -11.06 3.76 9.67
C LEU A 97 -11.96 2.94 8.73
N ASN A 98 -12.30 3.46 7.55
CA ASN A 98 -12.95 2.64 6.55
C ASN A 98 -11.92 1.73 5.89
N THR A 99 -12.26 0.46 5.70
CA THR A 99 -11.43 -0.44 4.91
C THR A 99 -11.44 0.00 3.44
N VAL A 100 -10.28 0.34 2.90
CA VAL A 100 -10.09 0.68 1.48
C VAL A 100 -9.59 -0.52 0.68
N SER A 101 -8.79 -1.39 1.29
CA SER A 101 -8.31 -2.63 0.66
C SER A 101 -8.16 -3.78 1.66
N ASP A 102 -8.29 -5.01 1.16
CA ASP A 102 -8.01 -6.25 1.89
C ASP A 102 -7.23 -7.19 0.98
N ILE A 103 -6.02 -7.54 1.39
CA ILE A 103 -5.05 -8.25 0.57
C ILE A 103 -4.48 -9.41 1.39
N ARG A 104 -4.23 -10.55 0.73
CA ARG A 104 -3.54 -11.67 1.34
C ARG A 104 -2.40 -12.14 0.46
N VAL A 105 -1.22 -12.30 1.06
CA VAL A 105 0.01 -12.67 0.37
C VAL A 105 0.79 -13.75 1.13
N HIS A 106 1.65 -14.45 0.39
CA HIS A 106 2.79 -15.16 0.94
C HIS A 106 4.04 -14.35 0.64
N TRP A 107 4.89 -14.20 1.66
CA TRP A 107 6.18 -13.55 1.55
C TRP A 107 7.26 -14.56 1.25
N LYS A 108 8.29 -14.09 0.56
CA LYS A 108 9.59 -14.73 0.44
C LYS A 108 10.61 -13.90 1.19
N ASP A 109 11.47 -14.58 1.94
CA ASP A 109 12.58 -13.92 2.64
C ASP A 109 13.56 -13.35 1.60
N ARG A 110 14.02 -12.12 1.85
CA ARG A 110 15.02 -11.43 1.03
C ARG A 110 16.44 -11.70 1.50
#